data_AF-A0ABD3EWZ0-F1
#
_entry.id   AF-A0ABD3EWZ0-F1
#
_cell.length_a   1.000
_cell.length_b   1.000
_cell.length_c   1.000
_cell.angle_alpha   90.00
_cell.angle_beta   90.00
_cell.angle_gamma   90.00
#
_symmetry.space_group_name_H-M   'P 1'
#
loop_
_entity.id
_entity.type
_entity.pdbx_description
1 polymer ?
#
loop_
_entity_poly.entity_id
_entity_poly.type
_entity_poly.pdbx_seq_one_letter_code
_entity_poly.pdbx_strand_id
1 'polypeptide(L)'
;MPRYPLRRWALPTLAAAGAATIAAFTLREDENVVEGGELNPGLPTFSLQQVQQSSRPWIVFRHGVYDVTDFARDHPGGTKILQATGKSVELFWQQSEPHSRAGVPETLEELRVGNLTSADYDKMQDVKSNQDIGSTALQRLFFIDGALPTPDVDLETSKLKICDDSEVSLSLAELRTLFKQHKVTAATRCATSRIGEGKTVTRVPTEWTGVLLADVLASVGITTVEGIEQVRFEALDSDKQGRKFGASISAGTALGRDVGVLLAYEMNGAPIPKEHGFPLRVVVPGMTGSRNVKFVHRIVISRGEHGSNVEQR
;
A
#
# COMPACT_ATOMS: atom_id res chain seq x y z
N MET A 1 8.20 53.14 52.50
CA MET A 1 8.91 54.17 51.70
C MET A 1 10.08 53.49 50.98
N PRO A 2 10.53 53.90 49.77
CA PRO A 2 9.94 54.75 48.71
C PRO A 2 9.90 54.05 47.31
N ARG A 3 8.83 54.25 46.53
CA ARG A 3 8.73 55.04 45.26
C ARG A 3 9.48 54.50 44.03
N TYR A 4 8.70 53.93 43.09
CA TYR A 4 9.01 53.79 41.66
C TYR A 4 8.92 55.14 40.92
N PRO A 5 9.68 55.32 39.81
CA PRO A 5 9.25 56.22 38.74
C PRO A 5 9.01 55.48 37.42
N LEU A 6 7.86 55.78 36.82
CA LEU A 6 7.44 55.47 35.45
C LEU A 6 8.30 56.22 34.42
N ARG A 7 8.76 55.56 33.35
CA ARG A 7 9.12 56.24 32.09
C ARG A 7 8.75 55.45 30.83
N ARG A 8 7.69 55.97 30.20
CA ARG A 8 7.40 56.17 28.77
C ARG A 8 8.07 55.27 27.72
N TRP A 9 7.20 54.67 26.92
CA TRP A 9 7.48 54.15 25.58
C TRP A 9 7.75 55.29 24.60
N ALA A 10 8.85 55.20 23.85
CA ALA A 10 9.06 55.86 22.57
C ALA A 10 10.01 55.00 21.73
N LEU A 11 9.49 54.44 20.64
CA LEU A 11 10.28 53.79 19.58
C LEU A 11 11.07 54.84 18.80
N PRO A 12 12.30 54.51 18.39
CA PRO A 12 12.73 54.84 17.03
C PRO A 12 13.28 53.60 16.30
N THR A 13 12.56 53.25 15.23
CA THR A 13 13.05 52.91 13.88
C THR A 13 14.43 52.25 13.70
N LEU A 14 14.37 51.12 12.98
CA LEU A 14 15.42 50.40 12.24
C LEU A 14 16.59 51.26 11.74
N ALA A 15 17.80 50.72 11.90
CA ALA A 15 18.75 50.53 10.78
C ALA A 15 19.66 49.33 11.09
N ALA A 16 19.80 48.46 10.10
CA ALA A 16 20.42 47.14 10.17
C ALA A 16 21.96 47.17 10.03
N ALA A 17 22.61 46.27 10.76
CA ALA A 17 23.85 45.56 10.39
C ALA A 17 23.92 44.37 11.35
N GLY A 18 23.77 43.11 10.95
CA GLY A 18 24.44 42.45 9.83
C GLY A 18 25.59 41.61 10.38
N ALA A 19 25.28 40.57 11.17
CA ALA A 19 26.20 39.47 11.48
C ALA A 19 25.37 38.25 11.92
N ALA A 20 24.96 37.43 10.95
CA ALA A 20 24.46 36.09 11.23
C ALA A 20 25.66 35.20 11.55
N THR A 21 25.78 34.76 12.80
CA THR A 21 26.69 33.68 13.17
C THR A 21 26.16 32.41 12.53
N ILE A 22 26.69 32.05 11.37
CA ILE A 22 26.48 30.73 10.77
C ILE A 22 27.22 29.75 11.67
N ALA A 23 26.48 29.01 12.48
CA ALA A 23 26.99 27.77 13.03
C ALA A 23 27.30 26.86 11.85
N ALA A 24 28.58 26.73 11.50
CA ALA A 24 29.05 25.72 10.56
C ALA A 24 28.78 24.36 11.21
N PHE A 25 27.61 23.81 10.94
CA PHE A 25 27.35 22.39 11.09
C PHE A 25 28.23 21.72 10.04
N THR A 26 29.42 21.29 10.46
CA THR A 26 30.25 20.39 9.67
C THR A 26 29.41 19.15 9.41
N LEU A 27 28.83 19.07 8.21
CA LEU A 27 28.34 17.83 7.66
C LEU A 27 29.52 16.87 7.70
N ARG A 28 29.39 15.81 8.51
CA ARG A 28 30.25 14.64 8.38
C ARG A 28 29.90 14.05 7.03
N GLU A 29 30.76 14.26 6.04
CA GLU A 29 30.78 13.42 4.86
C GLU A 29 31.31 12.03 5.26
N ASP A 30 30.73 11.02 4.62
CA ASP A 30 31.07 9.60 4.61
C ASP A 30 30.72 8.76 5.85
N GLU A 31 29.43 8.45 6.02
CA GLU A 31 29.07 7.04 6.18
C GLU A 31 28.95 6.44 4.77
N ASN A 32 29.80 5.48 4.43
CA ASN A 32 29.69 4.70 3.19
C ASN A 32 28.29 4.03 3.15
N VAL A 33 27.33 4.68 2.48
CA VAL A 33 26.05 4.05 2.20
C VAL A 33 26.31 2.99 1.15
N VAL A 34 26.25 1.71 1.53
CA VAL A 34 26.41 0.61 0.57
C VAL A 34 25.15 0.58 -0.30
N GLU A 35 25.28 1.04 -1.54
CA GLU A 35 24.25 0.84 -2.55
C GLU A 35 24.29 -0.62 -3.04
N GLY A 36 23.35 -1.44 -2.56
CA GLY A 36 23.22 -2.82 -2.99
C GLY A 36 22.85 -2.94 -4.47
N GLY A 37 23.35 -3.99 -5.13
CA GLY A 37 22.96 -4.38 -6.48
C GLY A 37 23.63 -3.64 -7.63
N GLU A 38 24.71 -2.90 -7.38
CA GLU A 38 25.53 -2.35 -8.46
C GLU A 38 26.25 -3.44 -9.27
N LEU A 39 26.61 -3.12 -10.52
CA LEU A 39 27.37 -4.02 -11.38
C LEU A 39 28.79 -4.19 -10.81
N ASN A 40 29.20 -5.44 -10.58
CA ASN A 40 30.54 -5.75 -10.07
C ASN A 40 31.36 -6.50 -11.14
N PRO A 41 32.31 -5.85 -11.85
CA PRO A 41 33.08 -6.49 -12.92
C PRO A 41 33.95 -7.67 -12.47
N GLY A 42 34.23 -7.81 -11.16
CA GLY A 42 35.03 -8.90 -10.61
C GLY A 42 34.26 -10.21 -10.39
N LEU A 43 32.94 -10.20 -10.60
CA LEU A 43 32.07 -11.35 -10.38
C LEU A 43 31.55 -11.96 -11.69
N PRO A 44 31.23 -13.27 -11.71
CA PRO A 44 30.66 -13.93 -12.88
C PRO A 44 29.31 -13.32 -13.27
N THR A 45 28.97 -13.42 -14.55
CA THR A 45 27.70 -12.91 -15.11
C THR A 45 26.80 -14.08 -15.54
N PHE A 46 25.53 -14.00 -15.19
CA PHE A 46 24.51 -15.00 -15.45
C PHE A 46 23.33 -14.40 -16.21
N SER A 47 22.76 -15.13 -17.17
CA SER A 47 21.47 -14.77 -17.76
C SER A 47 20.32 -15.08 -16.79
N LEU A 48 19.18 -14.44 -16.96
CA LEU A 48 18.00 -14.73 -16.16
C LEU A 48 17.61 -16.21 -16.25
N GLN A 49 17.74 -16.82 -17.43
CA GLN A 49 17.46 -18.23 -17.64
C GLN A 49 18.36 -19.12 -16.77
N GLN A 50 19.65 -18.80 -16.65
CA GLN A 50 20.57 -19.53 -15.78
C GLN A 50 20.21 -19.37 -14.31
N VAL A 51 19.79 -18.17 -13.90
CA VAL A 51 19.30 -17.91 -12.54
C VAL A 51 18.04 -18.74 -12.23
N GLN A 52 17.10 -18.83 -13.18
CA GLN A 52 15.87 -19.62 -13.06
C GLN A 52 16.09 -21.14 -13.05
N GLN A 53 17.14 -21.61 -13.72
CA GLN A 53 17.49 -23.02 -13.82
C GLN A 53 18.47 -23.47 -12.73
N SER A 54 18.90 -22.55 -11.86
CA SER A 54 19.81 -22.87 -10.76
C SER A 54 19.20 -23.91 -9.82
N SER A 55 20.03 -24.84 -9.35
CA SER A 55 19.65 -25.81 -8.31
C SER A 55 19.61 -25.18 -6.91
N ARG A 56 20.16 -23.97 -6.75
CA ARG A 56 20.12 -23.19 -5.52
C ARG A 56 19.10 -22.06 -5.66
N PRO A 57 18.44 -21.64 -4.56
CA PRO A 57 17.48 -20.54 -4.60
C PRO A 57 18.18 -19.20 -4.83
N TRP A 58 18.44 -18.87 -6.09
CA TRP A 58 19.00 -17.59 -6.46
C TRP A 58 17.91 -16.55 -6.68
N ILE A 59 18.18 -15.32 -6.27
CA ILE A 59 17.30 -14.16 -6.49
C ILE A 59 18.07 -13.04 -7.18
N VAL A 60 17.33 -12.09 -7.75
CA VAL A 60 17.90 -10.93 -8.44
C VAL A 60 17.49 -9.64 -7.73
N PHE A 61 18.43 -8.71 -7.60
CA PHE A 61 18.17 -7.32 -7.21
C PHE A 61 19.12 -6.38 -7.95
N ARG A 62 18.57 -5.47 -8.75
CA ARG A 62 19.31 -4.65 -9.72
C ARG A 62 20.20 -5.53 -10.60
N HIS A 63 21.51 -5.27 -10.65
CA HIS A 63 22.45 -6.11 -11.38
C HIS A 63 22.87 -7.35 -10.59
N GLY A 64 22.57 -7.47 -9.30
CA GLY A 64 23.08 -8.56 -8.49
C GLY A 64 22.29 -9.85 -8.59
N VAL A 65 23.01 -10.96 -8.57
CA VAL A 65 22.50 -12.32 -8.35
C VAL A 65 22.97 -12.79 -6.99
N TYR A 66 22.04 -13.25 -6.16
CA TYR A 66 22.27 -13.56 -4.76
C TYR A 66 21.80 -14.98 -4.44
N ASP A 67 22.59 -15.69 -3.64
CA ASP A 67 22.26 -17.03 -3.19
C ASP A 67 21.68 -16.98 -1.78
N VAL A 68 20.37 -17.23 -1.67
CA VAL A 68 19.67 -17.15 -0.38
C VAL A 68 19.52 -18.52 0.29
N THR A 69 20.27 -19.54 -0.13
CA THR A 69 20.14 -20.93 0.38
C THR A 69 20.15 -20.97 1.90
N ASP A 70 21.20 -20.38 2.49
CA ASP A 70 21.43 -20.45 3.93
C ASP A 70 20.63 -19.36 4.66
N PHE A 71 20.55 -18.17 4.05
CA PHE A 71 19.82 -17.02 4.58
C PHE A 71 18.30 -17.25 4.70
N ALA A 72 17.70 -18.09 3.86
CA ALA A 72 16.26 -18.32 3.86
C ALA A 72 15.71 -18.85 5.20
N ARG A 73 16.56 -19.50 6.02
CA ARG A 73 16.19 -20.00 7.35
C ARG A 73 16.13 -18.90 8.39
N ASP A 74 17.02 -17.91 8.25
CA ASP A 74 17.20 -16.81 9.20
C ASP A 74 16.48 -15.53 8.74
N HIS A 75 15.88 -15.54 7.53
CA HIS A 75 15.12 -14.40 7.01
C HIS A 75 13.93 -14.07 7.93
N PRO A 76 13.75 -12.79 8.34
CA PRO A 76 12.63 -12.39 9.20
C PRO A 76 11.23 -12.67 8.64
N GLY A 77 11.12 -12.81 7.31
CA GLY A 77 9.89 -13.22 6.61
C GLY A 77 9.68 -14.74 6.54
N GLY A 78 10.59 -15.53 7.11
CA GLY A 78 10.68 -16.96 6.98
C GLY A 78 10.96 -17.40 5.54
N THR A 79 10.47 -18.58 5.17
CA THR A 79 10.68 -19.16 3.84
C THR A 79 9.98 -18.42 2.69
N LYS A 80 9.38 -17.25 2.94
CA LYS A 80 8.75 -16.41 1.89
C LYS A 80 9.75 -15.94 0.85
N ILE A 81 11.01 -15.71 1.23
CA ILE A 81 12.06 -15.33 0.28
C ILE A 81 12.24 -16.38 -0.83
N LEU A 82 11.94 -17.67 -0.56
CA LEU A 82 12.02 -18.73 -1.57
C LEU A 82 10.99 -18.57 -2.70
N GLN A 83 9.92 -17.80 -2.49
CA GLN A 83 8.96 -17.46 -3.55
C GLN A 83 9.57 -16.55 -4.62
N ALA A 84 10.68 -15.88 -4.30
CA ALA A 84 11.45 -15.06 -5.23
C ALA A 84 12.50 -15.83 -6.01
N THR A 85 12.64 -17.14 -5.79
CA THR A 85 13.65 -17.96 -6.48
C THR A 85 13.51 -17.84 -8.00
N GLY A 86 14.61 -17.55 -8.68
CA GLY A 86 14.67 -17.33 -10.12
C GLY A 86 14.17 -15.97 -10.58
N LYS A 87 13.85 -15.05 -9.65
CA LYS A 87 13.13 -13.81 -9.94
C LYS A 87 13.75 -12.60 -9.25
N SER A 88 13.36 -11.43 -9.72
CA SER A 88 13.71 -10.15 -9.12
C SER A 88 12.83 -9.83 -7.93
N VAL A 89 13.46 -9.37 -6.85
CA VAL A 89 12.78 -8.89 -5.63
C VAL A 89 12.43 -7.41 -5.69
N GLU A 90 12.83 -6.67 -6.74
CA GLU A 90 12.69 -5.21 -6.80
C GLU A 90 11.26 -4.71 -6.59
N LEU A 91 10.28 -5.27 -7.31
CA LEU A 91 8.87 -4.88 -7.14
C LEU A 91 8.31 -5.25 -5.76
N PHE A 92 8.81 -6.34 -5.17
CA PHE A 92 8.40 -6.76 -3.85
C PHE A 92 8.99 -5.85 -2.76
N TRP A 93 10.26 -5.45 -2.90
CA TRP A 93 10.93 -4.53 -1.97
C TRP A 93 10.38 -3.10 -2.08
N GLN A 94 9.98 -2.65 -3.26
CA GLN A 94 9.24 -1.39 -3.42
C GLN A 94 7.94 -1.34 -2.61
N GLN A 95 7.35 -2.51 -2.31
CA GLN A 95 6.10 -2.65 -1.55
C GLN A 95 6.35 -3.01 -0.07
N SER A 96 7.60 -3.16 0.36
CA SER A 96 7.93 -3.71 1.69
C SER A 96 8.91 -2.80 2.44
N GLU A 97 8.35 -1.91 3.26
CA GLU A 97 9.07 -0.95 4.12
C GLU A 97 10.24 -1.56 4.94
N PRO A 98 10.17 -2.82 5.45
CA PRO A 98 11.30 -3.41 6.16
C PRO A 98 12.56 -3.64 5.32
N HIS A 99 12.43 -3.81 4.00
CA HIS A 99 13.57 -4.06 3.10
C HIS A 99 14.22 -2.76 2.59
N SER A 100 13.63 -1.60 2.92
CA SER A 100 14.18 -0.26 2.66
C SER A 100 14.95 0.32 3.85
N ARG A 101 15.18 -0.49 4.91
CA ARG A 101 15.92 -0.07 6.11
C ARG A 101 17.43 -0.10 5.87
N ALA A 102 18.15 0.80 6.54
CA ALA A 102 19.62 0.77 6.61
C ALA A 102 20.10 -0.60 7.16
N GLY A 103 21.10 -1.21 6.53
CA GLY A 103 21.63 -2.54 6.88
C GLY A 103 21.16 -3.68 5.97
N VAL A 104 20.04 -3.52 5.26
CA VAL A 104 19.54 -4.55 4.32
C VAL A 104 20.41 -4.67 3.08
N PRO A 105 20.83 -3.57 2.41
CA PRO A 105 21.75 -3.65 1.29
C PRO A 105 23.08 -4.35 1.62
N GLU A 106 23.63 -4.08 2.81
CA GLU A 106 24.87 -4.69 3.31
C GLU A 106 24.71 -6.20 3.48
N THR A 107 23.64 -6.61 4.17
CA THR A 107 23.31 -8.04 4.36
C THR A 107 23.08 -8.74 3.02
N LEU A 108 22.47 -8.03 2.05
CA LEU A 108 22.22 -8.58 0.72
C LEU A 108 23.54 -8.80 -0.04
N GLU A 109 24.47 -7.85 0.01
CA GLU A 109 25.76 -7.96 -0.68
C GLU A 109 26.65 -9.09 -0.11
N GLU A 110 26.47 -9.48 1.15
CA GLU A 110 27.12 -10.69 1.70
C GLU A 110 26.66 -11.99 0.99
N LEU A 111 25.48 -11.99 0.38
CA LEU A 111 24.89 -13.13 -0.34
C LEU A 111 25.22 -13.12 -1.84
N ARG A 112 26.02 -12.14 -2.30
CA ARG A 112 26.29 -11.90 -3.72
C ARG A 112 27.10 -13.04 -4.34
N VAL A 113 26.59 -13.60 -5.44
CA VAL A 113 27.27 -14.66 -6.20
C VAL A 113 27.59 -14.28 -7.65
N GLY A 114 27.01 -13.19 -8.17
CA GLY A 114 27.26 -12.77 -9.54
C GLY A 114 26.50 -11.54 -9.98
N ASN A 115 26.56 -11.28 -11.28
CA ASN A 115 25.80 -10.24 -11.98
C ASN A 115 24.74 -10.86 -12.88
N LEU A 116 23.63 -10.15 -13.09
CA LEU A 116 22.72 -10.39 -14.19
C LEU A 116 23.32 -9.80 -15.49
N THR A 117 23.08 -10.43 -16.63
CA THR A 117 23.47 -9.83 -17.92
C THR A 117 22.81 -8.46 -18.09
N SER A 118 23.53 -7.49 -18.66
CA SER A 118 22.98 -6.16 -18.93
C SER A 118 21.74 -6.22 -19.81
N ALA A 119 21.69 -7.13 -20.79
CA ALA A 119 20.53 -7.31 -21.66
C ALA A 119 19.27 -7.78 -20.90
N ASP A 120 19.41 -8.67 -19.91
CA ASP A 120 18.28 -9.10 -19.08
C ASP A 120 17.91 -8.04 -18.04
N TYR A 121 18.90 -7.30 -17.53
CA TYR A 121 18.66 -6.16 -16.65
C TYR A 121 17.88 -5.05 -17.36
N ASP A 122 18.29 -4.65 -18.56
CA ASP A 122 17.62 -3.60 -19.35
C ASP A 122 16.18 -4.01 -19.66
N LYS A 123 15.97 -5.26 -20.10
CA LYS A 123 14.60 -5.81 -20.28
C LYS A 123 13.79 -5.80 -18.99
N MET A 124 14.41 -6.14 -17.86
CA MET A 124 13.74 -6.10 -16.56
C MET A 124 13.32 -4.69 -16.20
N GLN A 125 14.17 -3.68 -16.43
CA GLN A 125 13.83 -2.27 -16.18
C GLN A 125 12.75 -1.76 -17.16
N ASP A 126 12.78 -2.18 -18.43
CA ASP A 126 11.74 -1.86 -19.42
C ASP A 126 10.38 -2.46 -19.04
N VAL A 127 10.36 -3.71 -18.55
CA VAL A 127 9.13 -4.36 -18.06
C VAL A 127 8.64 -3.70 -16.76
N LYS A 128 9.55 -3.21 -15.92
CA LYS A 128 9.24 -2.50 -14.67
C LYS A 128 8.69 -1.10 -14.91
N SER A 129 9.14 -0.39 -15.94
CA SER A 129 8.69 0.96 -16.31
C SER A 129 7.40 0.95 -17.16
N ASN A 130 7.21 -0.06 -18.02
CA ASN A 130 6.00 -0.22 -18.83
C ASN A 130 4.91 -1.07 -18.14
N GLN A 131 4.49 -0.66 -16.94
CA GLN A 131 3.49 -1.40 -16.15
C GLN A 131 2.10 -1.47 -16.83
N ASP A 132 1.81 -0.55 -17.76
CA ASP A 132 0.51 -0.44 -18.45
C ASP A 132 0.41 -1.21 -19.78
N ILE A 133 1.53 -1.72 -20.34
CA ILE A 133 1.55 -2.32 -21.70
C ILE A 133 2.21 -3.71 -21.72
N GLY A 134 2.90 -4.11 -20.65
CA GLY A 134 3.67 -5.36 -20.61
C GLY A 134 2.81 -6.61 -20.43
N SER A 135 2.85 -7.52 -21.42
CA SER A 135 2.32 -8.89 -21.34
C SER A 135 2.53 -9.50 -19.95
N THR A 136 1.45 -9.91 -19.28
CA THR A 136 1.48 -10.58 -17.97
C THR A 136 2.44 -11.79 -17.93
N ALA A 137 2.85 -12.34 -19.07
CA ALA A 137 3.86 -13.38 -19.16
C ALA A 137 5.29 -12.87 -18.91
N LEU A 138 5.67 -11.70 -19.44
CA LEU A 138 7.00 -11.11 -19.22
C LEU A 138 7.15 -10.61 -17.78
N GLN A 139 6.11 -9.98 -17.21
CA GLN A 139 6.14 -9.61 -15.80
C GLN A 139 6.31 -10.83 -14.88
N ARG A 140 5.63 -11.95 -15.17
CA ARG A 140 5.79 -13.20 -14.41
C ARG A 140 7.15 -13.88 -14.62
N LEU A 141 7.82 -13.60 -15.74
CA LEU A 141 9.16 -14.09 -16.01
C LEU A 141 10.16 -13.43 -15.05
N PHE A 142 10.04 -12.12 -14.85
CA PHE A 142 10.99 -11.36 -14.02
C PHE A 142 10.57 -11.24 -12.55
N PHE A 143 9.28 -11.26 -12.20
CA PHE A 143 8.79 -10.89 -10.87
C PHE A 143 7.84 -11.91 -10.22
N ILE A 144 7.68 -11.82 -8.91
CA ILE A 144 6.88 -12.74 -8.07
C ILE A 144 5.38 -12.61 -8.39
N ASP A 145 4.66 -13.74 -8.48
CA ASP A 145 3.20 -13.75 -8.68
C ASP A 145 2.47 -13.12 -7.48
N GLY A 146 1.51 -12.22 -7.74
CA GLY A 146 0.81 -11.47 -6.70
C GLY A 146 1.33 -10.04 -6.48
N ALA A 147 2.45 -9.68 -7.11
CA ALA A 147 2.81 -8.29 -7.42
C ALA A 147 1.94 -7.73 -8.57
N LEU A 148 0.66 -8.11 -8.61
CA LEU A 148 -0.31 -7.76 -9.65
C LEU A 148 -0.46 -6.24 -9.77
N PRO A 149 -0.86 -5.72 -10.96
CA PRO A 149 -1.00 -4.29 -11.19
C PRO A 149 -2.00 -3.71 -10.19
N THR A 150 -1.47 -2.91 -9.27
CA THR A 150 -2.28 -1.94 -8.53
C THR A 150 -2.76 -0.93 -9.56
N PRO A 151 -4.07 -0.58 -9.59
CA PRO A 151 -4.54 0.46 -10.49
C PRO A 151 -3.68 1.71 -10.35
N ASP A 152 -3.23 2.29 -11.47
CA ASP A 152 -2.63 3.61 -11.41
C ASP A 152 -3.75 4.62 -11.18
N VAL A 153 -3.72 5.26 -10.01
CA VAL A 153 -4.78 6.17 -9.56
C VAL A 153 -4.18 7.56 -9.46
N ASP A 154 -4.56 8.43 -10.39
CA ASP A 154 -4.32 9.86 -10.29
C ASP A 154 -5.17 10.44 -9.15
N LEU A 155 -4.51 10.97 -8.12
CA LEU A 155 -5.15 11.49 -6.92
C LEU A 155 -5.96 12.76 -7.16
N GLU A 156 -5.59 13.55 -8.17
CA GLU A 156 -6.25 14.81 -8.49
C GLU A 156 -7.59 14.57 -9.21
N THR A 157 -7.66 13.50 -10.01
CA THR A 157 -8.86 13.16 -10.80
C THR A 157 -9.70 12.06 -10.17
N SER A 158 -9.14 11.26 -9.27
CA SER A 158 -9.85 10.15 -8.62
C SER A 158 -10.98 10.63 -7.72
N LYS A 159 -12.16 10.03 -7.91
CA LYS A 159 -13.37 10.32 -7.14
C LYS A 159 -14.05 9.03 -6.70
N LEU A 160 -14.56 9.05 -5.47
CA LEU A 160 -15.53 8.08 -4.99
C LEU A 160 -16.91 8.47 -5.50
N LYS A 161 -17.56 7.56 -6.22
CA LYS A 161 -18.93 7.69 -6.68
C LYS A 161 -19.88 6.98 -5.73
N ILE A 162 -20.97 7.63 -5.36
CA ILE A 162 -22.04 7.07 -4.56
C ILE A 162 -23.29 7.10 -5.43
N CYS A 163 -23.83 5.93 -5.73
CA CYS A 163 -24.89 5.74 -6.69
C CYS A 163 -26.12 5.12 -6.01
N ASP A 164 -27.19 5.91 -5.99
CA ASP A 164 -28.55 5.49 -5.69
C ASP A 164 -29.43 5.84 -6.91
N ASP A 165 -30.58 6.48 -6.74
CA ASP A 165 -31.34 7.09 -7.85
C ASP A 165 -30.58 8.24 -8.54
N SER A 166 -29.60 8.82 -7.85
CA SER A 166 -28.68 9.84 -8.35
C SER A 166 -27.23 9.47 -8.06
N GLU A 167 -26.30 10.09 -8.80
CA GLU A 167 -24.86 9.89 -8.60
C GLU A 167 -24.25 11.15 -7.95
N VAL A 168 -23.65 10.96 -6.78
CA VAL A 168 -22.83 11.97 -6.11
C VAL A 168 -21.37 11.53 -6.19
N SER A 169 -20.47 12.46 -6.49
CA SER A 169 -19.03 12.20 -6.56
C SER A 169 -18.28 13.03 -5.53
N LEU A 170 -17.41 12.40 -4.75
CA LEU A 170 -16.54 13.03 -3.77
C LEU A 170 -15.08 12.72 -4.11
N SER A 171 -14.25 13.75 -4.17
CA SER A 171 -12.79 13.62 -4.25
C SER A 171 -12.21 13.10 -2.94
N LEU A 172 -10.97 12.58 -2.99
CA LEU A 172 -10.27 12.16 -1.77
C LEU A 172 -10.03 13.34 -0.81
N ALA A 173 -9.80 14.54 -1.34
CA ALA A 173 -9.64 15.76 -0.57
C ALA A 173 -10.94 16.16 0.17
N GLU A 174 -12.09 16.05 -0.50
CA GLU A 174 -13.40 16.26 0.11
C GLU A 174 -13.69 15.22 1.20
N LEU A 175 -13.38 13.94 0.96
CA LEU A 175 -13.51 12.91 1.99
C LEU A 175 -12.69 13.26 3.24
N ARG A 176 -11.47 13.77 3.09
CA ARG A 176 -10.59 14.12 4.22
C ARG A 176 -11.01 15.37 4.98
N THR A 177 -11.71 16.31 4.33
CA THR A 177 -12.02 17.64 4.88
C THR A 177 -13.47 17.82 5.32
N LEU A 178 -14.43 17.21 4.61
CA LEU A 178 -15.86 17.36 4.90
C LEU A 178 -16.35 16.49 6.06
N PHE A 179 -15.63 15.41 6.36
CA PHE A 179 -16.06 14.41 7.33
C PHE A 179 -15.08 14.31 8.50
N LYS A 180 -15.62 13.96 9.67
CA LYS A 180 -14.81 13.65 10.84
C LYS A 180 -13.96 12.41 10.56
N GLN A 181 -12.68 12.47 10.91
CA GLN A 181 -11.78 11.34 10.80
C GLN A 181 -11.94 10.39 12.01
N HIS A 182 -11.84 9.10 11.74
CA HIS A 182 -11.96 8.03 12.71
C HIS A 182 -10.80 7.06 12.58
N LYS A 183 -10.40 6.49 13.72
CA LYS A 183 -9.41 5.42 13.81
C LYS A 183 -10.08 4.14 14.27
N VAL A 184 -9.83 3.04 13.57
CA VAL A 184 -10.33 1.71 13.92
C VAL A 184 -9.21 0.70 13.84
N THR A 185 -8.97 -0.02 14.93
CA THR A 185 -8.05 -1.16 14.94
C THR A 185 -8.79 -2.41 14.52
N ALA A 186 -8.43 -2.98 13.37
CA ALA A 186 -9.07 -4.19 12.84
C ALA A 186 -8.03 -5.18 12.29
N ALA A 187 -8.28 -6.47 12.50
CA ALA A 187 -7.52 -7.55 11.90
C ALA A 187 -8.36 -8.21 10.79
N THR A 188 -7.86 -8.18 9.56
CA THR A 188 -8.55 -8.76 8.40
C THR A 188 -8.28 -10.26 8.29
N ARG A 189 -9.32 -11.10 8.24
CA ARG A 189 -9.20 -12.57 8.08
C ARG A 189 -9.52 -13.01 6.66
N CYS A 190 -8.64 -13.74 5.98
CA CYS A 190 -9.00 -14.37 4.70
C CYS A 190 -9.99 -15.53 4.91
N ALA A 191 -11.02 -15.67 4.08
CA ALA A 191 -11.99 -16.77 4.19
C ALA A 191 -11.34 -18.16 3.95
N THR A 192 -10.22 -18.20 3.23
CA THR A 192 -9.51 -19.45 2.88
C THR A 192 -8.35 -19.79 3.82
N SER A 193 -8.16 -19.07 4.93
CA SER A 193 -7.20 -19.49 5.95
C SER A 193 -7.74 -20.74 6.65
N ARG A 194 -7.55 -21.90 6.00
CA ARG A 194 -7.71 -23.20 6.62
C ARG A 194 -6.69 -23.28 7.76
N ILE A 195 -7.14 -23.72 8.92
CA ILE A 195 -6.26 -24.19 9.99
C ILE A 195 -5.65 -25.50 9.48
N GLY A 196 -4.58 -25.39 8.69
CA GLY A 196 -3.75 -26.51 8.31
C GLY A 196 -2.56 -26.58 9.26
N GLU A 197 -2.49 -27.67 10.02
CA GLU A 197 -1.29 -28.18 10.71
C GLU A 197 -0.42 -27.12 11.42
N GLY A 198 -0.81 -26.75 12.64
CA GLY A 198 0.13 -26.27 13.66
C GLY A 198 0.75 -24.88 13.50
N LYS A 199 0.43 -24.08 12.48
CA LYS A 199 0.91 -22.70 12.37
C LYS A 199 -0.14 -21.68 12.81
N THR A 200 0.06 -21.12 14.00
CA THR A 200 -0.65 -19.91 14.46
C THR A 200 -0.18 -18.73 13.62
N VAL A 201 -0.99 -18.25 12.66
CA VAL A 201 -0.71 -16.96 12.02
C VAL A 201 -0.91 -15.88 13.08
N THR A 202 0.18 -15.26 13.53
CA THR A 202 0.16 -14.15 14.48
C THR A 202 -0.67 -13.01 13.90
N ARG A 203 -1.76 -12.68 14.59
CA ARG A 203 -2.66 -11.59 14.24
C ARG A 203 -1.94 -10.28 14.54
N VAL A 204 -1.53 -9.55 13.50
CA VAL A 204 -1.05 -8.18 13.69
C VAL A 204 -2.29 -7.27 13.62
N PRO A 205 -2.74 -6.66 14.73
CA PRO A 205 -3.77 -5.63 14.67
C PRO A 205 -3.25 -4.46 13.83
N THR A 206 -4.07 -4.00 12.88
CA THR A 206 -3.75 -2.85 12.03
C THR A 206 -4.64 -1.69 12.42
N GLU A 207 -4.06 -0.51 12.62
CA GLU A 207 -4.83 0.73 12.78
C GLU A 207 -5.18 1.30 11.40
N TRP A 208 -6.46 1.54 11.16
CA TRP A 208 -6.95 2.17 9.95
C TRP A 208 -7.48 3.56 10.28
N THR A 209 -7.12 4.55 9.47
CA THR A 209 -7.65 5.91 9.59
C THR A 209 -8.42 6.29 8.32
N GLY A 210 -9.59 6.87 8.51
CA GLY A 210 -10.55 7.15 7.44
C GLY A 210 -11.78 7.90 7.92
N VAL A 211 -12.85 7.82 7.13
CA VAL A 211 -14.17 8.38 7.46
C VAL A 211 -15.19 7.27 7.61
N LEU A 212 -16.19 7.46 8.48
CA LEU A 212 -17.26 6.48 8.64
C LEU A 212 -18.10 6.43 7.36
N LEU A 213 -18.34 5.21 6.85
CA LEU A 213 -19.23 5.00 5.72
C LEU A 213 -20.63 5.56 6.00
N ALA A 214 -21.12 5.39 7.23
CA ALA A 214 -22.41 5.92 7.66
C ALA A 214 -22.50 7.46 7.54
N ASP A 215 -21.41 8.20 7.78
CA ASP A 215 -21.40 9.66 7.62
C ASP A 215 -21.44 10.08 6.16
N VAL A 216 -20.70 9.38 5.31
CA VAL A 216 -20.68 9.62 3.87
C VAL A 216 -22.06 9.33 3.25
N LEU A 217 -22.70 8.21 3.64
CA LEU A 217 -24.05 7.88 3.21
C LEU A 217 -25.09 8.90 3.73
N ALA A 218 -24.96 9.35 4.98
CA ALA A 218 -25.84 10.38 5.54
C ALA A 218 -25.73 11.71 4.78
N SER A 219 -24.55 12.08 4.29
CA SER A 219 -24.35 13.32 3.51
C SER A 219 -25.10 13.36 2.18
N VAL A 220 -25.48 12.19 1.64
CA VAL A 220 -26.30 12.06 0.43
C VAL A 220 -27.75 11.68 0.73
N GLY A 221 -28.19 11.82 1.99
CA GLY A 221 -29.57 11.59 2.42
C GLY A 221 -29.89 10.15 2.84
N ILE A 222 -28.92 9.22 2.79
CA ILE A 222 -29.13 7.81 3.15
C ILE A 222 -28.89 7.64 4.64
N THR A 223 -29.96 7.69 5.42
CA THR A 223 -29.91 7.64 6.89
C THR A 223 -30.71 6.48 7.49
N THR A 224 -31.49 5.77 6.68
CA THR A 224 -32.33 4.64 7.11
C THR A 224 -31.99 3.40 6.31
N VAL A 225 -32.24 2.23 6.90
CA VAL A 225 -32.09 0.92 6.22
C VAL A 225 -33.31 0.58 5.36
N GLU A 226 -34.38 1.37 5.43
CA GLU A 226 -35.66 1.03 4.83
C GLU A 226 -35.58 1.08 3.30
N GLY A 227 -36.00 0.00 2.64
CA GLY A 227 -35.90 -0.15 1.20
C GLY A 227 -34.48 -0.38 0.66
N ILE A 228 -33.46 -0.52 1.53
CA ILE A 228 -32.08 -0.80 1.13
C ILE A 228 -31.73 -2.22 1.58
N GLU A 229 -31.44 -3.10 0.62
CA GLU A 229 -31.03 -4.46 0.93
C GLU A 229 -29.54 -4.54 1.23
N GLN A 230 -28.73 -3.95 0.36
CA GLN A 230 -27.29 -4.08 0.38
C GLN A 230 -26.60 -2.77 -0.04
N VAL A 231 -25.42 -2.54 0.53
CA VAL A 231 -24.47 -1.55 0.04
C VAL A 231 -23.34 -2.31 -0.65
N ARG A 232 -23.20 -2.11 -1.96
CA ARG A 232 -22.19 -2.75 -2.81
C ARG A 232 -21.02 -1.81 -3.04
N PHE A 233 -19.82 -2.35 -3.00
CA PHE A 233 -18.57 -1.66 -3.30
C PHE A 233 -17.96 -2.26 -4.56
N GLU A 234 -17.53 -1.40 -5.46
CA GLU A 234 -16.84 -1.77 -6.70
C GLU A 234 -15.41 -1.23 -6.66
N ALA A 235 -14.48 -2.10 -7.00
CA ALA A 235 -13.06 -1.81 -7.01
C ALA A 235 -12.56 -1.50 -8.43
N LEU A 236 -11.47 -0.74 -8.51
CA LEU A 236 -10.81 -0.44 -9.78
C LEU A 236 -10.08 -1.66 -10.36
N ASP A 237 -9.68 -2.61 -9.52
CA ASP A 237 -8.95 -3.80 -9.96
C ASP A 237 -9.87 -4.85 -10.63
N SER A 238 -9.27 -5.58 -11.58
CA SER A 238 -9.93 -6.61 -12.36
C SER A 238 -9.16 -7.93 -12.26
N ASP A 239 -9.87 -9.04 -12.36
CA ASP A 239 -9.23 -10.35 -12.51
C ASP A 239 -8.63 -10.55 -13.92
N LYS A 240 -8.04 -11.72 -14.15
CA LYS A 240 -7.42 -12.09 -15.44
C LYS A 240 -8.41 -12.11 -16.61
N GLN A 241 -9.71 -12.14 -16.33
CA GLN A 241 -10.80 -12.12 -17.31
C GLN A 241 -11.42 -10.71 -17.44
N GLY A 242 -10.84 -9.69 -16.80
CA GLY A 242 -11.33 -8.32 -16.83
C GLY A 242 -12.49 -8.05 -15.88
N ARG A 243 -12.97 -9.04 -15.11
CA ARG A 243 -14.10 -8.87 -14.20
C ARG A 243 -13.67 -8.02 -13.00
N LYS A 244 -14.40 -6.94 -12.75
CA LYS A 244 -14.13 -6.03 -11.63
C LYS A 244 -14.41 -6.72 -10.31
N PHE A 245 -13.53 -6.52 -9.33
CA PHE A 245 -13.77 -7.02 -7.98
C PHE A 245 -14.82 -6.14 -7.28
N GLY A 246 -15.66 -6.77 -6.46
CA GLY A 246 -16.64 -6.08 -5.66
C GLY A 246 -17.21 -6.97 -4.56
N ALA A 247 -17.79 -6.34 -3.55
CA ALA A 247 -18.45 -7.03 -2.45
C ALA A 247 -19.60 -6.19 -1.92
N SER A 248 -20.53 -6.82 -1.20
CA SER A 248 -21.60 -6.11 -0.50
C SER A 248 -21.61 -6.39 0.98
N ILE A 249 -22.19 -5.45 1.73
CA ILE A 249 -22.57 -5.61 3.13
C ILE A 249 -24.04 -5.22 3.29
N SER A 250 -24.68 -5.70 4.36
CA SER A 250 -26.06 -5.33 4.65
C SER A 250 -26.20 -3.83 4.93
N ALA A 251 -27.37 -3.26 4.66
CA ALA A 251 -27.67 -1.86 4.99
C ALA A 251 -27.44 -1.55 6.48
N GLY A 252 -27.84 -2.47 7.37
CA GLY A 252 -27.62 -2.34 8.82
C GLY A 252 -26.14 -2.27 9.19
N THR A 253 -25.28 -3.06 8.53
CA THR A 253 -23.83 -2.98 8.71
C THR A 253 -23.26 -1.67 8.19
N ALA A 254 -23.73 -1.19 7.04
CA ALA A 254 -23.20 0.02 6.40
C ALA A 254 -23.57 1.31 7.17
N LEU A 255 -24.79 1.38 7.72
CA LEU A 255 -25.29 2.53 8.47
C LEU A 255 -25.02 2.46 9.98
N GLY A 256 -24.66 1.28 10.50
CA GLY A 256 -24.30 1.07 11.89
C GLY A 256 -23.01 1.79 12.28
N ARG A 257 -23.14 2.93 12.98
CA ARG A 257 -21.98 3.75 13.42
C ARG A 257 -21.12 3.00 14.45
N ASP A 258 -21.73 2.13 15.24
CA ASP A 258 -21.10 1.24 16.23
C ASP A 258 -20.27 0.13 15.57
N VAL A 259 -20.65 -0.31 14.37
CA VAL A 259 -19.88 -1.28 13.58
C VAL A 259 -18.55 -0.68 13.12
N GLY A 260 -18.50 0.64 12.91
CA GLY A 260 -17.27 1.35 12.57
C GLY A 260 -16.73 1.05 11.18
N VAL A 261 -17.61 0.87 10.18
CA VAL A 261 -17.19 0.69 8.78
C VAL A 261 -16.49 1.96 8.29
N LEU A 262 -15.25 1.82 7.83
CA LEU A 262 -14.44 2.95 7.34
C LEU A 262 -14.26 2.90 5.82
N LEU A 263 -14.29 4.09 5.23
CA LEU A 263 -13.55 4.39 4.00
C LEU A 263 -12.17 4.90 4.42
N ALA A 264 -11.19 4.00 4.43
CA ALA A 264 -9.86 4.24 4.94
C ALA A 264 -8.91 4.69 3.83
N TYR A 265 -8.05 5.66 4.17
CA TYR A 265 -6.99 6.20 3.32
C TYR A 265 -5.61 6.18 4.01
N GLU A 266 -5.55 5.77 5.28
CA GLU A 266 -4.33 5.61 6.06
C GLU A 266 -4.31 4.25 6.81
N MET A 267 -3.11 3.68 6.94
CA MET A 267 -2.82 2.43 7.62
C MET A 267 -1.61 2.66 8.54
N ASN A 268 -1.77 2.39 9.84
CA ASN A 268 -0.74 2.58 10.87
C ASN A 268 -0.11 3.99 10.89
N GLY A 269 -0.93 5.02 10.67
CA GLY A 269 -0.50 6.42 10.72
C GLY A 269 0.20 6.94 9.45
N ALA A 270 0.31 6.13 8.40
CA ALA A 270 0.84 6.52 7.10
C ALA A 270 -0.21 6.30 5.99
N PRO A 271 -0.08 6.94 4.81
CA PRO A 271 -0.91 6.63 3.65
C PRO A 271 -0.95 5.13 3.37
N ILE A 272 -2.10 4.61 2.94
CA ILE A 272 -2.25 3.18 2.64
C ILE A 272 -1.23 2.77 1.56
N PRO A 273 -0.45 1.69 1.75
CA PRO A 273 0.39 1.14 0.68
C PRO A 273 -0.44 0.67 -0.53
N LYS A 274 0.09 0.75 -1.75
CA LYS A 274 -0.66 0.43 -2.98
C LYS A 274 -1.27 -0.97 -2.93
N GLU A 275 -0.51 -1.97 -2.51
CA GLU A 275 -0.93 -3.36 -2.33
C GLU A 275 -2.05 -3.56 -1.29
N HIS A 276 -2.26 -2.56 -0.43
CA HIS A 276 -3.30 -2.54 0.58
C HIS A 276 -4.52 -1.70 0.18
N GLY A 277 -4.55 -1.16 -1.03
CA GLY A 277 -5.72 -0.51 -1.62
C GLY A 277 -5.65 1.01 -1.70
N PHE A 278 -4.45 1.59 -1.80
CA PHE A 278 -4.29 3.02 -2.06
C PHE A 278 -5.12 3.48 -3.27
N PRO A 279 -5.74 4.67 -3.24
CA PRO A 279 -5.74 5.62 -2.15
C PRO A 279 -6.87 5.41 -1.13
N LEU A 280 -7.84 4.55 -1.46
CA LEU A 280 -9.05 4.38 -0.68
C LEU A 280 -9.50 2.92 -0.68
N ARG A 281 -9.83 2.42 0.51
CA ARG A 281 -10.39 1.08 0.69
C ARG A 281 -11.55 1.09 1.68
N VAL A 282 -12.36 0.05 1.62
CA VAL A 282 -13.34 -0.28 2.64
C VAL A 282 -12.68 -1.14 3.73
N VAL A 283 -12.88 -0.77 4.99
CA VAL A 283 -12.55 -1.57 6.17
C VAL A 283 -13.83 -1.89 6.90
N VAL A 284 -14.15 -3.18 7.02
CA VAL A 284 -15.34 -3.68 7.72
C VAL A 284 -14.88 -4.52 8.91
N PRO A 285 -14.85 -3.95 10.13
CA PRO A 285 -14.39 -4.66 11.32
C PRO A 285 -15.17 -5.95 11.56
N GLY A 286 -14.47 -7.00 11.98
CA GLY A 286 -15.08 -8.30 12.30
C GLY A 286 -15.49 -9.17 11.11
N MET A 287 -15.44 -8.66 9.88
CA MET A 287 -15.79 -9.42 8.67
C MET A 287 -14.59 -10.06 7.97
N THR A 288 -14.89 -11.00 7.05
CA THR A 288 -13.87 -11.62 6.18
C THR A 288 -13.24 -10.57 5.26
N GLY A 289 -11.99 -10.82 4.87
CA GLY A 289 -11.20 -9.93 4.02
C GLY A 289 -11.79 -9.71 2.64
N SER A 290 -12.61 -10.64 2.14
CA SER A 290 -13.39 -10.47 0.90
C SER A 290 -14.38 -9.30 0.96
N ARG A 291 -14.78 -8.84 2.15
CA ARG A 291 -15.66 -7.67 2.33
C ARG A 291 -14.88 -6.36 2.50
N ASN A 292 -13.56 -6.42 2.65
CA ASN A 292 -12.68 -5.25 2.85
C ASN A 292 -12.10 -4.80 1.50
N VAL A 293 -12.97 -4.29 0.62
CA VAL A 293 -12.67 -3.97 -0.77
C VAL A 293 -11.56 -2.93 -0.90
N LYS A 294 -10.51 -3.25 -1.66
CA LYS A 294 -9.39 -2.35 -1.98
C LYS A 294 -9.73 -1.50 -3.20
N PHE A 295 -9.03 -0.37 -3.40
CA PHE A 295 -9.17 0.47 -4.60
C PHE A 295 -10.63 0.87 -4.89
N VAL A 296 -11.39 1.18 -3.83
CA VAL A 296 -12.83 1.43 -3.96
C VAL A 296 -13.05 2.76 -4.68
N HIS A 297 -13.83 2.73 -5.75
CA HIS A 297 -14.16 3.93 -6.52
C HIS A 297 -15.67 4.15 -6.64
N ARG A 298 -16.49 3.14 -6.37
CA ARG A 298 -17.94 3.25 -6.50
C ARG A 298 -18.66 2.46 -5.40
N ILE A 299 -19.67 3.11 -4.83
CA ILE A 299 -20.60 2.56 -3.84
C ILE A 299 -21.98 2.58 -4.47
N VAL A 300 -22.63 1.43 -4.54
CA VAL A 300 -23.96 1.29 -5.14
C VAL A 300 -24.95 0.87 -4.06
N ILE A 301 -26.03 1.62 -3.95
CA ILE A 301 -27.14 1.34 -3.05
C ILE A 301 -28.08 0.39 -3.77
N SER A 302 -28.13 -0.86 -3.31
CA SER A 302 -29.03 -1.86 -3.84
C SER A 302 -30.34 -1.77 -3.08
N ARG A 303 -31.34 -1.16 -3.70
CA ARG A 303 -32.70 -1.15 -3.19
C ARG A 303 -33.39 -2.46 -3.57
N GLY A 304 -34.07 -3.06 -2.61
CA GLY A 304 -34.87 -4.25 -2.88
C GLY A 304 -36.14 -3.85 -3.60
N GLU A 305 -36.39 -4.41 -4.78
CA GLU A 305 -37.77 -4.52 -5.25
C GLU A 305 -38.51 -5.46 -4.29
N HIS A 306 -39.81 -5.26 -4.07
CA HIS A 306 -40.66 -6.32 -3.54
C HIS A 306 -40.58 -7.53 -4.49
N GLY A 307 -39.62 -8.43 -4.23
CA GLY A 307 -39.49 -9.74 -4.87
C GLY A 307 -38.67 -9.78 -6.17
N SER A 308 -37.35 -9.93 -6.07
CA SER A 308 -36.64 -10.91 -6.91
C SER A 308 -35.30 -11.32 -6.28
N ASN A 309 -35.23 -12.58 -5.85
CA ASN A 309 -33.99 -13.22 -5.42
C ASN A 309 -33.03 -13.31 -6.61
N VAL A 310 -31.97 -12.51 -6.60
CA VAL A 310 -30.79 -12.77 -7.43
C VAL A 310 -29.64 -13.20 -6.52
N GLU A 311 -29.58 -14.49 -6.26
CA GLU A 311 -28.42 -15.16 -5.69
C GLU A 311 -27.27 -15.10 -6.72
N GLN A 312 -26.17 -14.43 -6.36
CA GLN A 312 -25.01 -14.25 -7.25
C GLN A 312 -24.08 -15.48 -7.21
N ARG A 313 -23.73 -15.99 -8.39
CA ARG A 313 -22.67 -16.98 -8.64
C ARG A 313 -21.27 -16.37 -8.61
#